data_AF-R7ZIA8-F1
#
_entry.id   AF-R7ZIA8-F1
#
_cell.length_a   1.000
_cell.length_b   1.000
_cell.length_c   1.000
_cell.angle_alpha   90.00
_cell.angle_beta   90.00
_cell.angle_gamma   90.00
#
_symmetry.space_group_name_H-M   'P 1'
#
loop_
_entity.id
_entity.type
_entity.pdbx_description
1 polymer ?
#
loop_
_entity_poly.entity_id
_entity_poly.type
_entity_poly.pdbx_seq_one_letter_code
_entity_poly.pdbx_strand_id
1 'polypeptide(L)'
;MNGFKLEIANDNELLGLLEGDEVLVSTVEQPRSNGKDLAVFEATGEHFISPFTRFGNQIMLLGERIQVVREHQVKIIGKVIERRFEGKEKAAALVDATA
;
A
#
# COMPACT_ATOMS: atom_id res chain seq x y z
N MET A 1 -14.56 4.37 -14.10
CA MET A 1 -13.29 3.90 -13.52
C MET A 1 -13.64 2.73 -12.61
N ASN A 2 -13.21 1.51 -12.93
CA ASN A 2 -13.55 0.33 -12.11
C ASN A 2 -12.52 0.20 -11.00
N GLY A 3 -12.89 0.69 -9.82
CA GLY A 3 -12.03 0.72 -8.66
C GLY A 3 -12.79 1.16 -7.42
N PHE A 4 -12.14 1.08 -6.27
CA PHE A 4 -12.69 1.50 -4.99
C PHE A 4 -11.62 2.18 -4.15
N LYS A 5 -12.06 2.97 -3.17
CA LYS A 5 -11.17 3.62 -2.21
C LYS A 5 -10.98 2.72 -1.00
N LEU A 6 -9.77 2.73 -0.45
CA LEU A 6 -9.46 2.16 0.86
C LEU A 6 -8.84 3.24 1.72
N GLU A 7 -9.25 3.26 2.99
CA GLU A 7 -8.59 4.02 4.05
C GLU A 7 -7.52 3.15 4.71
N ILE A 8 -6.37 3.74 5.00
CA ILE A 8 -5.27 3.07 5.69
C ILE A 8 -5.58 3.01 7.18
N ALA A 9 -5.65 1.80 7.73
CA ALA A 9 -5.99 1.57 9.13
C ALA A 9 -4.79 1.60 10.09
N ASN A 10 -3.57 1.47 9.58
CA ASN A 10 -2.34 1.44 10.38
C ASN A 10 -1.19 2.12 9.62
N ASP A 11 -0.31 2.79 10.36
CA ASP A 11 0.91 3.37 9.79
C ASP A 11 1.81 2.30 9.16
N ASN A 12 2.32 2.61 7.98
CA ASN A 12 3.34 1.84 7.29
C ASN A 12 4.39 2.79 6.72
N GLU A 13 5.36 3.12 7.57
CA GLU A 13 6.45 4.06 7.26
C GLU A 13 7.28 3.65 6.04
N LEU A 14 7.47 2.34 5.83
CA LEU A 14 8.22 1.81 4.69
C LEU A 14 7.56 2.16 3.34
N LEU A 15 6.23 2.28 3.33
CA LEU A 15 5.46 2.66 2.14
C LEU A 15 5.08 4.13 2.12
N GLY A 16 5.41 4.87 3.19
CA GLY A 16 4.98 6.24 3.42
C GLY A 16 3.46 6.36 3.49
N LEU A 17 2.77 5.35 4.00
CA LEU A 17 1.32 5.33 4.18
C LEU A 17 1.02 5.52 5.67
N LEU A 18 0.18 6.49 6.00
CA LEU A 18 -0.21 6.79 7.37
C LEU A 18 -1.67 6.43 7.60
N GLU A 19 -2.01 6.12 8.84
CA GLU A 19 -3.40 5.93 9.28
C GLU A 19 -4.24 7.17 8.90
N GLY A 20 -5.34 6.92 8.19
CA GLY A 20 -6.25 7.93 7.62
C GLY A 20 -5.98 8.27 6.15
N ASP A 21 -4.84 7.86 5.57
CA ASP A 21 -4.59 8.07 4.14
C ASP A 21 -5.62 7.31 3.30
N GLU A 22 -5.96 7.87 2.14
CA GLU A 22 -6.81 7.19 1.15
C GLU A 22 -5.97 6.68 -0.03
N VAL A 23 -6.23 5.45 -0.45
CA VAL A 23 -5.69 4.89 -1.69
C VAL A 23 -6.80 4.53 -2.67
N LEU A 24 -6.57 4.78 -3.95
CA LEU A 24 -7.45 4.32 -5.02
C LEU A 24 -6.93 3.01 -5.60
N VAL A 25 -7.78 1.99 -5.57
CA VAL A 25 -7.47 0.64 -6.02
C VAL A 25 -8.21 0.33 -7.32
N SER A 26 -7.47 -0.03 -8.36
CA SER A 26 -8.00 -0.51 -9.63
C SER A 26 -8.14 -2.03 -9.60
N THR A 27 -9.34 -2.54 -9.90
CA THR A 27 -9.60 -4.00 -10.01
C THR A 27 -9.35 -4.55 -11.42
N VAL A 28 -9.07 -3.67 -12.38
CA VAL A 28 -8.81 -4.01 -13.78
C VAL A 28 -7.34 -3.93 -14.14
N GLU A 29 -6.57 -3.06 -13.48
CA GLU A 29 -5.13 -3.00 -13.69
C GLU A 29 -4.41 -4.09 -12.90
N GLN A 30 -3.51 -4.81 -13.56
CA GLN A 30 -2.64 -5.77 -12.89
C GLN A 30 -1.33 -5.10 -12.45
N PRO A 31 -0.89 -5.33 -11.20
CA PRO A 31 0.40 -4.84 -10.73
C PRO A 31 1.54 -5.58 -11.45
N ARG A 32 2.59 -4.86 -11.82
CA ARG A 32 3.79 -5.45 -12.43
C ARG A 32 4.75 -5.89 -11.35
N SER A 33 5.36 -7.07 -11.52
CA SER A 33 6.35 -7.60 -10.59
C SER A 33 7.69 -6.86 -10.71
N ASN A 34 7.71 -5.60 -10.28
CA ASN A 34 8.84 -4.68 -10.40
C ASN A 34 9.27 -4.06 -9.06
N GLY A 35 8.63 -4.46 -7.94
CA GLY A 35 8.88 -3.92 -6.61
C GLY A 35 8.47 -2.46 -6.42
N LYS A 36 7.76 -1.85 -7.38
CA LYS A 36 7.31 -0.45 -7.37
C LYS A 36 5.79 -0.33 -7.38
N ASP A 37 5.13 -1.16 -8.19
CA ASP A 37 3.68 -1.21 -8.24
C ASP A 37 3.18 -1.72 -6.88
N LEU A 38 2.29 -0.96 -6.23
CA LEU A 38 1.63 -1.40 -5.00
C LEU A 38 0.38 -2.20 -5.35
N ALA A 39 0.12 -3.25 -4.58
CA ALA A 39 -1.08 -4.07 -4.70
C ALA A 39 -1.75 -4.27 -3.35
N VAL A 40 -3.06 -4.46 -3.39
CA VAL A 40 -3.85 -4.90 -2.26
C VAL A 40 -3.97 -6.41 -2.34
N PHE A 41 -3.63 -7.08 -1.25
CA PHE A 41 -3.68 -8.52 -1.13
C PHE A 41 -4.66 -8.92 -0.02
N GLU A 42 -5.24 -10.10 -0.17
CA GLU A 42 -5.91 -10.84 0.88
C GLU A 42 -5.09 -12.11 1.16
N ALA A 43 -4.62 -12.27 2.40
CA ALA A 43 -3.97 -13.48 2.89
C ALA A 43 -4.50 -13.79 4.28
N THR A 44 -4.79 -15.07 4.56
CA THR A 44 -5.26 -15.52 5.89
C THR A 44 -6.47 -14.73 6.44
N GLY A 45 -7.31 -14.16 5.57
CA GLY A 45 -8.48 -13.36 5.95
C GLY A 45 -8.18 -11.89 6.26
N GLU A 46 -6.92 -11.45 6.14
CA GLU A 46 -6.49 -10.08 6.36
C GLU A 46 -6.14 -9.39 5.05
N HIS A 47 -6.36 -8.07 5.01
CA HIS A 47 -6.04 -7.22 3.87
C HIS A 47 -4.81 -6.37 4.16
N PHE A 48 -3.87 -6.32 3.22
CA PHE A 48 -2.68 -5.49 3.35
C PHE A 48 -2.23 -4.95 2.00
N ILE A 49 -1.50 -3.83 2.06
CA ILE A 49 -0.88 -3.18 0.91
C ILE A 49 0.60 -3.49 0.95
N SER A 50 1.15 -3.95 -0.17
CA SER A 50 2.58 -4.20 -0.31
C SER A 50 3.05 -3.93 -1.75
N PRO A 51 4.33 -3.58 -1.96
CA PRO A 51 4.95 -3.66 -3.27
C PRO A 51 4.78 -5.06 -3.85
N PHE A 52 4.34 -5.13 -5.09
CA PHE A 52 4.16 -6.38 -5.78
C PHE A 52 5.50 -6.88 -6.31
N THR A 53 6.00 -7.93 -5.67
CA THR A 53 7.21 -8.62 -6.09
C THR A 53 6.94 -10.12 -6.13
N ARG A 54 6.99 -10.69 -7.34
CA ARG A 54 6.78 -12.10 -7.62
C ARG A 54 8.07 -12.75 -8.09
N PHE A 55 8.42 -13.89 -7.49
CA PHE A 55 9.52 -14.74 -7.90
C PHE A 55 9.00 -16.15 -8.15
N GLY A 56 8.84 -16.53 -9.42
CA GLY A 56 8.20 -17.79 -9.77
C GLY A 56 6.76 -17.86 -9.24
N ASN A 57 6.47 -18.86 -8.41
CA ASN A 57 5.18 -19.08 -7.76
C ASN A 57 5.11 -18.51 -6.32
N GLN A 58 6.04 -17.62 -5.97
CA GLN A 58 6.10 -16.97 -4.66
C GLN A 58 5.87 -15.48 -4.80
N ILE A 59 5.18 -14.91 -3.82
CA ILE A 59 4.98 -13.47 -3.68
C ILE A 59 5.65 -13.03 -2.38
N MET A 60 6.45 -11.98 -2.48
CA MET A 60 7.05 -11.32 -1.32
C MET A 60 6.13 -10.20 -0.85
N LEU A 61 5.80 -10.24 0.43
CA LEU A 61 4.95 -9.28 1.11
C LEU A 61 5.78 -8.49 2.11
N LEU A 62 5.68 -7.17 2.04
CA LEU A 62 6.40 -6.23 2.91
C LEU A 62 5.41 -5.62 3.90
N GLY A 63 5.41 -6.15 5.13
CA GLY A 63 4.74 -5.56 6.30
C GLY A 63 5.77 -5.24 7.39
N GLU A 64 5.42 -5.41 8.67
CA GLU A 64 6.38 -5.32 9.79
C GLU A 64 7.58 -6.28 9.63
N ARG A 65 7.34 -7.42 8.98
CA ARG A 65 8.34 -8.39 8.60
C ARG A 65 8.15 -8.77 7.14
N ILE A 66 9.25 -9.10 6.48
CA ILE A 66 9.20 -9.66 5.13
C ILE A 66 8.63 -11.07 5.22
N GLN A 67 7.56 -11.32 4.46
CA GLN A 67 6.96 -12.65 4.34
C GLN A 67 7.04 -13.12 2.89
N VAL A 68 7.32 -14.40 2.69
CA VAL A 68 7.28 -15.04 1.37
C VAL A 68 6.19 -16.09 1.40
N VAL A 69 5.16 -15.88 0.59
CA VAL A 69 3.97 -16.74 0.53
C VAL A 69 3.84 -17.33 -0.87
N ARG A 70 3.19 -18.49 -1.00
CA ARG A 70 2.91 -19.05 -2.32
C ARG A 70 1.78 -18.26 -2.98
N GLU A 71 1.86 -18.07 -4.29
CA GLU A 71 0.89 -17.28 -5.07
C GLU A 71 -0.55 -17.76 -4.89
N HIS A 72 -0.79 -19.08 -4.75
CA HIS A 72 -2.15 -19.61 -4.52
C HIS A 72 -2.69 -19.38 -3.10
N GLN A 73 -1.86 -18.93 -2.15
CA GLN A 73 -2.26 -18.62 -0.78
C GLN A 73 -2.67 -17.16 -0.62
N VAL A 74 -2.48 -16.35 -1.66
CA VAL A 74 -2.82 -14.93 -1.68
C VAL A 74 -3.75 -14.64 -2.83
N LYS A 75 -4.69 -13.74 -2.57
CA LYS A 75 -5.54 -13.17 -3.61
C LYS A 75 -5.14 -11.73 -3.83
N ILE A 76 -4.79 -11.40 -5.07
CA ILE A 76 -4.53 -10.02 -5.48
C ILE A 76 -5.88 -9.38 -5.76
N ILE A 77 -6.26 -8.41 -4.94
CA ILE A 77 -7.55 -7.70 -5.08
C ILE A 77 -7.47 -6.64 -6.18
N GLY A 78 -6.33 -5.94 -6.25
CA GLY A 78 -6.15 -4.89 -7.23
C GLY A 78 -4.82 -4.15 -7.07
N LYS A 79 -4.56 -3.27 -8.03
CA LYS A 79 -3.38 -2.40 -8.05
C LYS A 79 -3.73 -1.03 -7.48
N VAL A 80 -2.88 -0.49 -6.61
CA VAL A 80 -3.01 0.90 -6.14
C VAL A 80 -2.52 1.83 -7.25
N ILE A 81 -3.36 2.78 -7.64
CA ILE A 81 -3.14 3.67 -8.79
C ILE A 81 -3.06 5.15 -8.41
N GLU A 82 -3.59 5.53 -7.26
CA GLU A 82 -3.49 6.87 -6.69
C GLU A 82 -3.37 6.74 -5.16
N ARG A 83 -2.61 7.66 -4.56
CA ARG A 83 -2.50 7.83 -3.11
C ARG A 83 -2.85 9.27 -2.80
N ARG A 84 -3.78 9.48 -1.88
CA ARG A 84 -4.09 10.79 -1.30
C ARG A 84 -3.63 10.76 0.13
N PHE A 85 -2.57 11.50 0.38
CA PHE A 85 -2.09 11.73 1.73
C PHE A 85 -3.02 12.75 2.35
N GLU A 86 -3.87 12.34 3.29
CA GLU A 86 -4.44 13.32 4.20
C GLU A 86 -3.28 13.75 5.07
N GLY A 87 -2.67 14.88 4.69
CA GLY A 87 -1.68 15.50 5.53
C GLY A 87 -2.28 15.68 6.91
N LYS A 88 -1.86 14.85 7.87
CA LYS A 88 -1.51 15.41 9.17
C LYS A 88 -0.42 16.44 8.87
N GLU A 89 -0.83 17.64 8.43
CA GLU A 89 -0.14 18.88 8.71
C GLU A 89 -0.07 18.96 10.24
N LYS A 90 0.79 18.15 10.86
CA LYS A 90 1.37 18.48 12.14
C LYS A 90 2.23 19.69 11.86
N ALA A 91 1.57 20.84 11.93
CA ALA A 91 2.11 22.12 12.34
C ALA A 91 3.65 22.16 12.35
N ALA A 92 4.25 22.34 11.17
CA ALA A 92 5.41 23.22 11.09
C ALA A 92 4.89 24.66 11.23
N ALA A 93 4.36 24.97 12.42
CA ALA A 93 4.06 26.33 12.80
C ALA A 93 5.39 27.05 12.91
N LEU A 94 5.59 28.02 12.02
CA LEU A 94 6.12 29.33 12.38
C LEU A 94 7.43 29.31 13.21
N VAL A 95 8.55 28.94 12.58
CA VAL A 95 9.87 29.40 13.07
C VAL A 95 10.69 29.89 11.89
N ASP A 96 10.23 30.97 11.26
CA ASP A 96 11.16 31.91 10.62
C ASP A 96 10.51 33.30 10.54
N ALA A 97 10.25 33.86 11.71
CA ALA A 97 9.87 35.26 11.87
C ALA A 97 10.52 35.82 13.14
N THR A 98 11.84 35.69 13.28
CA THR A 98 12.70 36.63 14.03
C THR A 98 14.18 36.23 13.95
N ALA A 99 14.93 36.94 13.12
CA ALA A 99 16.29 37.41 13.42
C ALA A 99 16.59 38.62 12.53
#